data_AF-A0A2E5JPW4-F1
#
_entry.id   AF-A0A2E5JPW4-F1
#
_cell.length_a   1.000
_cell.length_b   1.000
_cell.length_c   1.000
_cell.angle_alpha   90.00
_cell.angle_beta   90.00
_cell.angle_gamma   90.00
#
_symmetry.space_group_name_H-M   'P 1'
#
loop_
_entity.id
_entity.type
_entity.pdbx_description
1 polymer ?
#
loop_
_entity_poly.entity_id
_entity_poly.type
_entity_poly.pdbx_seq_one_letter_code
_entity_poly.pdbx_strand_id
1 'polypeptide(L)'
;MKIQYKLALIFSFVFMLSCEADDPLSFYGGTELLDLVESGWTSFRDGDYEESLTTFLEAKSLADEQTNSDTLLIHSTYGSIHSGIGWCNLRLLNADIAKENFIVSQGYELYSFGTSVGLMASYFELGNEIPMDIALINTAIEIGHWIFSSGMPEEFENDVTININDVKLLMAKSYYAKGDLSENIENETGALFWIVQMDSNYSYLSDDEPLSWYLYQQGSQEFDSLDEIILMIIRELERQVFPA
;
A
#
# COMPACT_ATOMS: atom_id res chain seq x y z
N MET A 1 -30.45 -49.63 42.57
CA MET A 1 -30.38 -49.35 41.12
C MET A 1 -29.09 -48.58 40.84
N LYS A 2 -28.01 -49.28 40.49
CA LYS A 2 -26.71 -48.69 40.13
C LYS A 2 -26.36 -49.23 38.75
N ILE A 3 -26.75 -48.51 37.71
CA ILE A 3 -26.37 -48.84 36.33
C ILE A 3 -26.07 -47.52 35.61
N GLN A 4 -24.91 -47.49 34.94
CA GLN A 4 -24.51 -46.62 33.83
C GLN A 4 -23.88 -45.24 34.12
N TYR A 5 -22.60 -45.23 34.52
CA TYR A 5 -21.67 -44.14 34.17
C TYR A 5 -20.24 -44.63 33.86
N LYS A 6 -20.07 -45.88 33.38
CA LYS A 6 -18.74 -46.45 33.08
C LYS A 6 -18.45 -46.74 31.61
N LEU A 7 -19.29 -46.31 30.67
CA LEU A 7 -19.10 -46.60 29.23
C LEU A 7 -19.07 -45.38 28.31
N ALA A 8 -19.37 -44.17 28.79
CA ALA A 8 -19.36 -42.97 27.95
C ALA A 8 -17.97 -42.31 27.82
N LEU A 9 -17.04 -42.59 28.73
CA LEU A 9 -15.74 -41.89 28.76
C LEU A 9 -14.62 -42.61 27.98
N ILE A 10 -14.88 -43.81 27.46
CA ILE A 10 -13.89 -44.59 26.69
C ILE A 10 -14.13 -44.44 25.17
N PHE A 11 -15.28 -43.95 24.72
CA PHE A 11 -15.54 -43.75 23.28
C PHE A 11 -15.12 -42.38 22.73
N SER A 12 -14.95 -41.35 23.57
CA SER A 12 -14.42 -40.04 23.15
C SER A 12 -12.89 -39.95 23.14
N PHE A 13 -12.17 -41.01 23.51
CA PHE A 13 -10.70 -41.00 23.60
C PHE A 13 -9.99 -41.87 22.55
N VAL A 14 -10.74 -42.48 21.61
CA VAL A 14 -10.16 -43.41 20.61
C VAL A 14 -10.23 -42.86 19.17
N PHE A 15 -10.73 -41.63 18.97
CA PHE A 15 -10.61 -40.94 17.67
C PHE A 15 -9.43 -39.95 17.59
N MET A 16 -8.58 -39.88 18.63
CA MET A 16 -7.41 -38.98 18.72
C MET A 16 -6.05 -39.73 18.59
N LEU A 17 -6.03 -40.97 18.11
CA LEU A 17 -4.81 -41.79 18.03
C LEU A 17 -4.62 -42.47 16.66
N SER A 18 -4.89 -41.74 15.58
CA SER A 18 -4.45 -42.17 14.24
C SER A 18 -4.28 -40.98 13.31
N CYS A 19 -3.19 -40.23 13.47
CA CYS A 19 -2.33 -39.82 12.36
C CYS A 19 -1.06 -39.26 12.97
N GLU A 20 0.08 -39.72 12.50
CA GLU A 20 1.36 -39.04 12.71
C GLU A 20 1.17 -37.55 12.45
N ALA A 21 1.54 -36.73 13.42
CA ALA A 21 1.64 -35.29 13.23
C ALA A 21 2.90 -35.03 12.41
N ASP A 22 2.81 -35.37 11.12
CA ASP A 22 3.54 -34.67 10.08
C ASP A 22 3.10 -33.20 10.12
N ASP A 23 4.08 -32.34 9.89
CA ASP A 23 4.02 -30.88 9.93
C ASP A 23 2.68 -30.32 9.39
N PRO A 24 1.96 -29.44 10.09
CA PRO A 24 0.76 -28.80 9.55
C PRO A 24 0.99 -28.04 8.23
N LEU A 25 2.26 -27.79 7.86
CA LEU A 25 2.65 -27.24 6.55
C LEU A 25 2.61 -28.27 5.41
N SER A 26 2.68 -29.58 5.68
CA SER A 26 2.82 -30.62 4.64
C SER A 26 1.50 -31.19 4.10
N PHE A 27 0.35 -30.74 4.61
CA PHE A 27 -0.94 -31.37 4.28
C PHE A 27 -1.75 -30.69 3.17
N TYR A 28 -1.31 -29.54 2.68
CA TYR A 28 -1.92 -28.86 1.53
C TYR A 28 -0.80 -28.35 0.65
N GLY A 29 -0.99 -28.29 -0.68
CA GLY A 29 -0.03 -27.75 -1.65
C GLY A 29 0.24 -26.23 -1.50
N GLY A 30 0.26 -25.72 -0.27
CA GLY A 30 0.53 -24.35 0.10
C GLY A 30 2.02 -24.02 0.17
N THR A 31 2.92 -25.00 0.34
CA THR A 31 4.37 -24.71 0.28
C THR A 31 4.79 -24.25 -1.12
N GLU A 32 4.30 -24.93 -2.16
CA GLU A 32 4.58 -24.55 -3.56
C GLU A 32 4.03 -23.16 -3.90
N LEU A 33 2.81 -22.86 -3.45
CA LEU A 33 2.21 -21.54 -3.65
C LEU A 33 2.99 -20.44 -2.93
N LEU A 34 3.37 -20.67 -1.67
CA LEU A 34 4.15 -19.70 -0.90
C LEU A 34 5.56 -19.51 -1.47
N ASP A 35 6.20 -20.57 -1.95
CA ASP A 35 7.50 -20.51 -2.61
C ASP A 35 7.43 -19.69 -3.91
N LEU A 36 6.36 -19.86 -4.70
CA LEU A 36 6.12 -19.04 -5.89
C LEU A 36 5.90 -17.56 -5.54
N VAL A 37 5.11 -17.27 -4.51
CA VAL A 37 4.87 -15.89 -4.05
C VAL A 37 6.16 -15.22 -3.58
N GLU A 38 6.97 -15.90 -2.77
CA GLU A 38 8.26 -15.37 -2.31
C GLU A 38 9.26 -15.21 -3.47
N SER A 39 9.26 -16.14 -4.43
CA SER A 39 10.06 -16.00 -5.65
C SER A 39 9.64 -14.78 -6.46
N GLY A 40 8.34 -14.53 -6.60
CA GLY A 40 7.80 -13.35 -7.28
C GLY A 40 8.26 -12.06 -6.61
N TRP A 41 8.18 -11.98 -5.28
CA TRP A 41 8.68 -10.81 -4.53
C TRP A 41 10.21 -10.66 -4.61
N THR A 42 10.94 -11.77 -4.70
CA THR A 42 12.40 -11.72 -4.91
C THR A 42 12.76 -11.08 -6.24
N SER A 43 12.19 -11.54 -7.35
CA SER A 43 12.41 -10.91 -8.66
C SER A 43 11.94 -9.45 -8.68
N PHE A 44 10.85 -9.12 -7.97
CA PHE A 44 10.38 -7.73 -7.83
C PHE A 44 11.43 -6.83 -7.19
N ARG A 45 12.02 -7.26 -6.07
CA ARG A 45 13.07 -6.53 -5.34
C ARG A 45 14.35 -6.38 -6.16
N ASP A 46 14.64 -7.36 -7.01
CA ASP A 46 15.78 -7.32 -7.94
C ASP A 46 15.51 -6.43 -9.17
N GLY A 47 14.30 -5.91 -9.32
CA GLY A 47 13.88 -5.03 -10.41
C GLY A 47 13.48 -5.76 -11.70
N ASP A 48 13.38 -7.10 -11.67
CA ASP A 48 12.89 -7.90 -12.79
C ASP A 48 11.37 -8.02 -12.73
N TYR A 49 10.70 -6.95 -13.14
CA TYR A 49 9.24 -6.86 -13.07
C TYR A 49 8.52 -7.77 -14.07
N GLU A 50 9.15 -8.14 -15.18
CA GLU A 50 8.56 -9.07 -16.16
C GLU A 50 8.61 -10.52 -15.65
N GLU A 51 9.75 -10.95 -15.09
CA GLU A 51 9.86 -12.26 -14.43
C GLU A 51 8.94 -12.32 -13.22
N SER A 52 8.99 -11.32 -12.34
CA SER A 52 8.14 -11.22 -11.16
C SER A 52 6.65 -11.33 -11.51
N LEU A 53 6.20 -10.59 -12.53
CA LEU A 53 4.81 -10.66 -13.01
C LEU A 53 4.46 -12.07 -13.49
N THR A 54 5.35 -12.72 -14.24
CA THR A 54 5.13 -14.08 -14.74
C THR A 54 4.97 -15.06 -13.58
N THR A 55 5.84 -14.96 -12.56
CA THR A 55 5.77 -15.80 -11.36
C THR A 55 4.49 -15.57 -10.55
N PHE A 56 4.06 -14.32 -10.38
CA PHE A 56 2.78 -14.06 -9.69
C PHE A 56 1.56 -14.56 -10.47
N LEU A 57 1.59 -14.52 -11.80
CA LEU A 57 0.52 -15.09 -12.62
C LEU A 57 0.47 -16.62 -12.53
N GLU A 58 1.62 -17.29 -12.40
CA GLU A 58 1.70 -18.72 -12.11
C GLU A 58 1.13 -19.03 -10.72
N ALA A 59 1.55 -18.29 -9.70
CA ALA A 59 1.01 -18.41 -8.34
C ALA A 59 -0.51 -18.22 -8.32
N LYS A 60 -1.03 -17.22 -9.05
CA LYS A 60 -2.46 -16.99 -9.19
C LYS A 60 -3.17 -18.20 -9.82
N SER A 61 -2.63 -18.75 -10.90
CA SER A 61 -3.23 -19.93 -11.56
C SER A 61 -3.30 -21.12 -10.61
N LEU A 62 -2.23 -21.37 -9.85
CA LEU A 62 -2.19 -22.44 -8.86
C LEU A 62 -3.21 -22.20 -7.73
N ALA A 63 -3.32 -20.96 -7.25
CA ALA A 63 -4.28 -20.60 -6.21
C ALA A 63 -5.73 -20.79 -6.69
N ASP A 64 -6.05 -20.39 -7.93
CA ASP A 64 -7.40 -20.48 -8.52
C ASP A 64 -7.88 -21.95 -8.61
N GLU A 65 -6.96 -22.87 -8.86
CA GLU A 65 -7.23 -24.32 -8.87
C GLU A 65 -7.54 -24.88 -7.47
N GLN A 66 -7.14 -24.19 -6.41
CA GLN A 66 -7.33 -24.57 -5.00
C GLN A 66 -8.58 -23.92 -4.35
N THR A 67 -9.47 -23.30 -5.13
CA THR A 67 -10.65 -22.53 -4.67
C THR A 67 -11.63 -23.27 -3.73
N ASN A 68 -11.56 -24.59 -3.62
CA ASN A 68 -12.40 -25.36 -2.69
C ASN A 68 -11.84 -25.47 -1.25
N SER A 69 -10.66 -24.91 -0.98
CA SER A 69 -10.01 -24.92 0.34
C SER A 69 -9.74 -23.50 0.83
N ASP A 70 -10.77 -22.66 0.97
CA ASP A 70 -10.65 -21.31 1.54
C ASP A 70 -10.19 -21.38 3.01
N THR A 71 -8.88 -21.40 3.18
CA THR A 71 -8.20 -21.30 4.47
C THR A 71 -7.73 -19.87 4.65
N LEU A 72 -7.59 -19.42 5.90
CA LEU A 72 -7.07 -18.08 6.20
C LEU A 72 -5.71 -17.80 5.53
N LEU A 73 -4.87 -18.85 5.40
CA LEU A 73 -3.59 -18.77 4.71
C LEU A 73 -3.76 -18.53 3.21
N ILE A 74 -4.68 -19.24 2.56
CA ILE A 74 -4.99 -19.02 1.14
C ILE A 74 -5.54 -17.61 0.95
N HIS A 75 -6.43 -17.14 1.84
CA HIS A 75 -6.97 -15.78 1.81
C HIS A 75 -5.90 -14.68 1.84
N SER A 76 -4.94 -14.73 2.78
CA SER A 76 -3.83 -13.75 2.83
C SER A 76 -2.90 -13.87 1.62
N THR A 77 -2.68 -15.09 1.13
CA THR A 77 -1.83 -15.35 -0.03
C THR A 77 -2.42 -14.75 -1.31
N TYR A 78 -3.74 -14.84 -1.51
CA TYR A 78 -4.43 -14.16 -2.61
C TYR A 78 -4.25 -12.64 -2.57
N GLY A 79 -4.35 -12.04 -1.38
CA GLY A 79 -4.07 -10.61 -1.17
C GLY A 79 -2.66 -10.24 -1.65
N SER A 80 -1.66 -11.02 -1.25
CA SER A 80 -0.25 -10.81 -1.64
C SER A 80 -0.01 -11.00 -3.15
N ILE A 81 -0.57 -12.05 -3.75
CA ILE A 81 -0.46 -12.31 -5.21
C ILE A 81 -0.99 -11.12 -5.99
N HIS A 82 -2.19 -10.65 -5.67
CA HIS A 82 -2.78 -9.50 -6.37
C HIS A 82 -2.01 -8.20 -6.12
N SER A 83 -1.47 -7.99 -4.91
CA SER A 83 -0.57 -6.86 -4.65
C SER A 83 0.68 -6.91 -5.52
N GLY A 84 1.30 -8.09 -5.65
CA GLY A 84 2.47 -8.34 -6.50
C GLY A 84 2.20 -8.08 -7.98
N ILE A 85 1.11 -8.61 -8.52
CA ILE A 85 0.66 -8.33 -9.90
C ILE A 85 0.43 -6.83 -10.09
N GLY A 86 -0.20 -6.18 -9.11
CA GLY A 86 -0.46 -4.74 -9.10
C GLY A 86 0.82 -3.94 -9.22
N TRP A 87 1.79 -4.20 -8.34
CA TRP A 87 3.07 -3.50 -8.32
C TRP A 87 3.90 -3.75 -9.58
N CYS A 88 3.96 -4.97 -10.09
CA CYS A 88 4.66 -5.26 -11.35
C CYS A 88 4.05 -4.47 -12.52
N ASN A 89 2.71 -4.45 -12.64
CA ASN A 89 2.05 -3.70 -13.70
C ASN A 89 2.25 -2.20 -13.54
N LEU A 90 2.23 -1.66 -12.33
CA LEU A 90 2.50 -0.25 -12.08
C LEU A 90 3.93 0.13 -12.50
N ARG A 91 4.93 -0.69 -12.15
CA ARG A 91 6.34 -0.50 -12.57
C ARG A 91 6.53 -0.66 -14.08
N LEU A 92 5.69 -1.46 -14.73
CA LEU A 92 5.64 -1.66 -16.18
C LEU A 92 4.70 -0.67 -16.91
N LEU A 93 4.26 0.41 -16.24
CA LEU A 93 3.43 1.48 -16.81
C LEU A 93 2.03 1.05 -17.27
N ASN A 94 1.46 0.00 -16.67
CA ASN A 94 0.10 -0.49 -16.90
C ASN A 94 -0.80 -0.16 -15.70
N ALA A 95 -1.05 1.14 -15.47
CA ALA A 95 -1.76 1.62 -14.28
C ALA A 95 -3.21 1.13 -14.16
N ASP A 96 -3.87 0.86 -15.29
CA ASP A 96 -5.24 0.32 -15.34
C ASP A 96 -5.29 -1.11 -14.77
N ILE A 97 -4.40 -1.99 -15.22
CA ILE A 97 -4.29 -3.37 -14.73
C ILE A 97 -3.83 -3.37 -13.27
N ALA A 98 -2.90 -2.47 -12.92
CA ALA A 98 -2.40 -2.34 -11.56
C ALA A 98 -3.54 -2.01 -10.57
N LYS A 99 -4.31 -0.97 -10.88
CA LYS A 99 -5.46 -0.52 -10.08
C LYS A 99 -6.45 -1.65 -9.81
N GLU A 100 -6.86 -2.40 -10.83
CA GLU A 100 -7.82 -3.50 -10.65
C GLU A 100 -7.27 -4.59 -9.71
N ASN A 101 -5.98 -4.91 -9.80
CA ASN A 101 -5.36 -5.89 -8.91
C ASN A 101 -5.22 -5.38 -7.48
N PHE A 102 -4.89 -4.10 -7.27
CA PHE A 102 -4.87 -3.53 -5.92
C PHE A 102 -6.27 -3.49 -5.28
N ILE A 103 -7.34 -3.21 -6.04
CA ILE A 103 -8.72 -3.29 -5.54
C ILE A 103 -9.05 -4.71 -5.08
N VAL A 104 -8.67 -5.72 -5.87
CA VAL A 104 -8.86 -7.12 -5.49
C VAL A 104 -8.08 -7.43 -4.22
N SER A 105 -6.80 -7.04 -4.14
CA SER A 105 -5.94 -7.23 -2.97
C SER A 105 -6.54 -6.62 -1.69
N GLN A 106 -7.08 -5.39 -1.75
CA GLN A 106 -7.78 -4.76 -0.61
C GLN A 106 -9.03 -5.52 -0.16
N GLY A 107 -9.64 -6.31 -1.04
CA GLY A 107 -10.74 -7.21 -0.68
C GLY A 107 -10.33 -8.33 0.28
N TYR A 108 -9.04 -8.67 0.32
CA TYR A 108 -8.46 -9.67 1.22
C TYR A 108 -7.77 -9.04 2.43
N GLU A 109 -7.02 -7.96 2.22
CA GLU A 109 -6.30 -7.25 3.27
C GLU A 109 -6.51 -5.75 3.13
N LEU A 110 -7.48 -5.23 3.87
CA LEU A 110 -7.81 -3.81 3.83
C LEU A 110 -6.62 -2.96 4.32
N TYR A 111 -6.01 -3.29 5.45
CA TYR A 111 -4.97 -2.46 6.08
C TYR A 111 -3.54 -2.77 5.59
N SER A 112 -3.36 -2.92 4.27
CA SER A 112 -2.04 -3.11 3.66
C SER A 112 -1.47 -1.78 3.14
N PHE A 113 -0.34 -1.34 3.72
CA PHE A 113 0.34 -0.11 3.29
C PHE A 113 0.72 -0.18 1.80
N GLY A 114 1.46 -1.22 1.41
CA GLY A 114 1.93 -1.38 0.03
C GLY A 114 0.80 -1.39 -0.99
N THR A 115 -0.26 -2.16 -0.74
CA THR A 115 -1.43 -2.19 -1.64
C THR A 115 -2.11 -0.81 -1.72
N SER A 116 -2.22 -0.10 -0.60
CA SER A 116 -2.87 1.22 -0.56
C SER A 116 -2.06 2.29 -1.29
N VAL A 117 -0.73 2.31 -1.14
CA VAL A 117 0.16 3.21 -1.88
C VAL A 117 0.11 2.89 -3.38
N GLY A 118 0.17 1.62 -3.75
CA GLY A 118 0.05 1.19 -5.15
C GLY A 118 -1.28 1.59 -5.79
N LEU A 119 -2.39 1.45 -5.05
CA LEU A 119 -3.71 1.87 -5.50
C LEU A 119 -3.79 3.40 -5.68
N MET A 120 -3.27 4.16 -4.71
CA MET A 120 -3.18 5.62 -4.77
C MET A 120 -2.41 6.07 -6.01
N ALA A 121 -1.23 5.49 -6.24
CA ALA A 121 -0.40 5.79 -7.40
C ALA A 121 -1.14 5.48 -8.71
N SER A 122 -1.82 4.34 -8.80
CA SER A 122 -2.57 3.96 -9.99
C SER A 122 -3.72 4.93 -10.30
N TYR A 123 -4.45 5.40 -9.28
CA TYR A 123 -5.48 6.43 -9.46
C TYR A 123 -4.90 7.77 -9.88
N PHE A 124 -3.75 8.17 -9.33
CA PHE A 124 -3.07 9.39 -9.73
C PHE A 124 -2.63 9.34 -11.21
N GLU A 125 -1.95 8.27 -11.62
CA GLU A 125 -1.47 8.11 -13.00
C GLU A 125 -2.63 8.15 -14.01
N LEU A 126 -3.71 7.41 -13.76
CA LEU A 126 -4.89 7.39 -14.63
C LEU A 126 -5.64 8.74 -14.62
N GLY A 127 -5.71 9.40 -13.46
CA GLY A 127 -6.37 10.69 -13.32
C GLY A 127 -5.61 11.83 -13.99
N ASN A 128 -4.29 11.71 -14.08
CA ASN A 128 -3.39 12.75 -14.61
C ASN A 128 -3.17 12.65 -16.14
N GLU A 129 -3.91 11.78 -16.83
CA GLU A 129 -3.92 11.72 -18.30
C GLU A 129 -4.53 12.99 -18.92
N ILE A 130 -4.48 13.11 -20.26
CA ILE A 130 -5.08 14.24 -20.99
C ILE A 130 -6.26 13.70 -21.83
N PRO A 131 -7.52 14.12 -21.54
CA PRO A 131 -7.94 15.08 -20.52
C PRO A 131 -7.88 14.51 -19.10
N MET A 132 -7.63 15.38 -18.12
CA MET A 132 -7.53 15.01 -16.71
C MET A 132 -8.88 14.52 -16.16
N ASP A 133 -8.86 13.41 -15.44
CA ASP A 133 -10.00 12.90 -14.68
C ASP A 133 -9.87 13.27 -13.20
N ILE A 134 -10.49 14.39 -12.85
CA ILE A 134 -10.50 14.92 -11.48
C ILE A 134 -11.14 13.95 -10.48
N ALA A 135 -12.05 13.06 -10.90
CA ALA A 135 -12.64 12.09 -9.98
C ALA A 135 -11.60 11.07 -9.52
N LEU A 136 -10.73 10.59 -10.42
CA LEU A 136 -9.64 9.68 -10.07
C LEU A 136 -8.58 10.37 -9.20
N ILE A 137 -8.26 11.63 -9.48
CA ILE A 137 -7.35 12.43 -8.62
C ILE A 137 -7.93 12.60 -7.20
N ASN A 138 -9.25 12.85 -7.07
CA ASN A 138 -9.89 12.91 -5.76
C ASN A 138 -9.79 11.57 -5.01
N THR A 139 -9.99 10.45 -5.69
CA THR A 139 -9.83 9.12 -5.10
C THR A 139 -8.39 8.89 -4.61
N ALA A 140 -7.38 9.31 -5.36
CA ALA A 140 -5.98 9.23 -4.90
C ALA A 140 -5.76 10.04 -3.60
N ILE A 141 -6.31 11.25 -3.51
CA ILE A 141 -6.26 12.07 -2.29
C ILE A 141 -6.95 11.38 -1.11
N GLU A 142 -8.14 10.83 -1.33
CA GLU A 142 -8.90 10.11 -0.29
C GLU A 142 -8.13 8.91 0.26
N ILE A 143 -7.45 8.15 -0.60
CA ILE A 143 -6.59 7.04 -0.18
C ILE A 143 -5.40 7.55 0.65
N GLY A 144 -4.77 8.65 0.24
CA GLY A 144 -3.68 9.27 0.99
C GLY A 144 -4.10 9.67 2.43
N HIS A 145 -5.24 10.34 2.58
CA HIS A 145 -5.82 10.63 3.90
C HIS A 145 -6.09 9.37 4.72
N TRP A 146 -6.62 8.34 4.06
CA TRP A 146 -6.93 7.09 4.72
C TRP A 146 -5.67 6.36 5.22
N ILE A 147 -4.58 6.33 4.43
CA ILE A 147 -3.28 5.78 4.87
C ILE A 147 -2.81 6.48 6.16
N PHE A 148 -2.80 7.82 6.17
CA PHE A 148 -2.37 8.59 7.35
C PHE A 148 -3.24 8.39 8.58
N SER A 149 -4.56 8.27 8.40
CA SER A 149 -5.51 8.14 9.51
C SER A 149 -5.67 6.72 10.06
N SER A 150 -5.16 5.69 9.36
CA SER A 150 -5.44 4.28 9.66
C SER A 150 -4.40 3.58 10.54
N GLY A 151 -3.27 4.23 10.84
CA GLY A 151 -2.20 3.61 11.62
C GLY A 151 -1.53 2.43 10.90
N MET A 152 -1.51 2.45 9.56
CA MET A 152 -0.77 1.50 8.75
C MET A 152 0.74 1.59 9.03
N PRO A 153 1.53 0.55 8.70
CA PRO A 153 2.98 0.65 8.66
C PRO A 153 3.44 1.85 7.81
N GLU A 154 4.64 2.38 8.08
CA GLU A 154 5.19 3.55 7.38
C GLU A 154 5.97 3.18 6.10
N GLU A 155 6.15 1.89 5.82
CA GLU A 155 6.89 1.37 4.68
C GLU A 155 6.27 0.10 4.12
N PHE A 156 6.56 -0.17 2.85
CA PHE A 156 6.12 -1.40 2.19
C PHE A 156 7.08 -2.56 2.50
N GLU A 157 6.53 -3.64 3.04
CA GLU A 157 7.31 -4.82 3.48
C GLU A 157 8.15 -5.47 2.38
N ASN A 158 7.71 -5.41 1.11
CA ASN A 158 8.41 -6.03 -0.01
C ASN A 158 9.35 -5.06 -0.74
N ASP A 159 9.31 -3.76 -0.43
CA ASP A 159 10.21 -2.75 -0.98
C ASP A 159 10.20 -1.51 -0.08
N VAL A 160 11.12 -1.47 0.89
CA VAL A 160 11.22 -0.39 1.89
C VAL A 160 11.57 0.97 1.28
N THR A 161 11.98 1.02 0.00
CA THR A 161 12.16 2.30 -0.69
C THR A 161 10.83 3.00 -0.93
N ILE A 162 9.72 2.25 -0.95
CA ILE A 162 8.35 2.77 -0.96
C ILE A 162 7.89 2.96 0.49
N ASN A 163 7.73 4.22 0.90
CA ASN A 163 7.41 4.58 2.27
C ASN A 163 6.51 5.80 2.35
N ILE A 164 6.32 6.29 3.58
CA ILE A 164 5.42 7.40 3.87
C ILE A 164 5.75 8.68 3.09
N ASN A 165 6.99 8.86 2.63
CA ASN A 165 7.37 10.00 1.78
C ASN A 165 6.81 9.89 0.36
N ASP A 166 6.65 8.68 -0.18
CA ASP A 166 5.96 8.46 -1.46
C ASP A 166 4.49 8.87 -1.38
N VAL A 167 3.82 8.56 -0.26
CA VAL A 167 2.43 8.98 -0.01
C VAL A 167 2.33 10.50 0.00
N LYS A 168 3.23 11.18 0.72
CA LYS A 168 3.31 12.65 0.75
C LYS A 168 3.50 13.22 -0.65
N LEU A 169 4.43 12.65 -1.42
CA LEU A 169 4.73 13.10 -2.77
C LEU A 169 3.52 12.94 -3.69
N LEU A 170 2.85 11.79 -3.66
CA LEU A 170 1.63 11.53 -4.43
C LEU A 170 0.49 12.45 -4.02
N MET A 171 0.32 12.75 -2.73
CA MET A 171 -0.68 13.70 -2.26
C MET A 171 -0.39 15.10 -2.79
N ALA A 172 0.85 15.58 -2.66
CA ALA A 172 1.25 16.89 -3.17
C ALA A 172 1.02 17.02 -4.68
N LYS A 173 1.40 16.00 -5.45
CA LYS A 173 1.15 15.94 -6.89
C LYS A 173 -0.35 15.93 -7.23
N SER A 174 -1.15 15.19 -6.47
CA SER A 174 -2.59 15.09 -6.68
C SER A 174 -3.31 16.42 -6.40
N TYR A 175 -2.99 17.08 -5.28
CA TYR A 175 -3.54 18.40 -4.96
C TYR A 175 -3.15 19.47 -5.99
N TYR A 176 -1.89 19.45 -6.42
CA TYR A 176 -1.41 20.35 -7.47
C TYR A 176 -2.14 20.11 -8.79
N ALA A 177 -2.27 18.85 -9.24
CA ALA A 177 -2.98 18.50 -10.46
C ALA A 177 -4.46 18.95 -10.43
N LYS A 178 -5.13 18.78 -9.29
CA LYS A 178 -6.52 19.23 -9.07
C LYS A 178 -6.66 20.76 -9.05
N GLY A 179 -5.58 21.50 -8.82
CA GLY A 179 -5.61 22.95 -8.57
C GLY A 179 -6.22 23.31 -7.21
N ASP A 180 -6.24 22.36 -6.27
CA ASP A 180 -6.73 22.57 -4.91
C ASP A 180 -5.56 22.92 -3.99
N LEU A 181 -5.30 24.22 -3.92
CA LEU A 181 -4.25 24.84 -3.13
C LEU A 181 -4.86 25.42 -1.85
N SER A 182 -5.71 24.67 -1.15
CA SER A 182 -6.34 25.19 0.06
C SER A 182 -5.34 25.22 1.23
N GLU A 183 -5.09 26.42 1.75
CA GLU A 183 -4.44 26.61 3.05
C GLU A 183 -5.51 26.44 4.13
N ASN A 184 -5.43 25.37 4.91
CA ASN A 184 -6.30 25.22 6.08
C ASN A 184 -5.61 24.40 7.18
N ILE A 185 -4.53 24.97 7.68
CA ILE A 185 -3.68 24.34 8.70
C ILE A 185 -4.31 24.50 10.09
N GLU A 186 -5.04 25.59 10.34
CA GLU A 186 -5.77 25.81 11.60
C GLU A 186 -6.82 24.72 11.89
N ASN A 187 -7.44 24.16 10.85
CA ASN A 187 -8.50 23.16 10.99
C ASN A 187 -8.05 21.75 10.62
N GLU A 188 -6.76 21.49 10.46
CA GLU A 188 -6.24 20.16 10.18
C GLU A 188 -6.84 19.50 8.91
N THR A 189 -7.23 20.31 7.92
CA THR A 189 -8.11 19.86 6.82
C THR A 189 -7.75 20.39 5.44
N GLY A 190 -6.70 21.21 5.30
CA GLY A 190 -6.25 21.76 4.01
C GLY A 190 -5.18 20.92 3.30
N ALA A 191 -4.97 21.14 1.99
CA ALA A 191 -3.94 20.45 1.21
C ALA A 191 -2.56 20.58 1.85
N LEU A 192 -2.18 21.80 2.26
CA LEU A 192 -0.93 22.05 2.97
C LEU A 192 -0.83 21.34 4.30
N PHE A 193 -1.93 21.16 5.03
CA PHE A 193 -1.89 20.44 6.29
C PHE A 193 -1.41 19.01 6.06
N TRP A 194 -2.05 18.28 5.14
CA TRP A 194 -1.71 16.88 4.87
C TRP A 194 -0.35 16.70 4.19
N ILE A 195 0.08 17.68 3.39
CA ILE A 195 1.39 17.66 2.75
C ILE A 195 2.52 18.05 3.73
N VAL A 196 2.28 19.00 4.64
CA VAL A 196 3.32 19.67 5.45
C VAL A 196 3.35 19.29 6.93
N GLN A 197 2.31 18.65 7.50
CA GLN A 197 2.33 18.16 8.90
C GLN A 197 3.45 17.14 9.23
N MET A 198 4.30 16.81 8.26
CA MET A 198 5.11 15.61 8.23
C MET A 198 6.61 15.83 8.47
N ASP A 199 7.05 17.03 8.84
CA ASP A 199 8.35 17.24 9.49
C ASP A 199 8.31 18.47 10.42
N SER A 200 8.73 18.28 11.68
CA SER A 200 8.94 19.37 12.66
C SER A 200 9.94 20.44 12.20
N ASN A 201 10.68 20.18 11.13
CA ASN A 201 11.62 21.11 10.50
C ASN A 201 10.95 22.15 9.58
N TYR A 202 9.68 21.98 9.21
CA TYR A 202 8.91 23.01 8.51
C TYR A 202 8.11 23.81 9.54
N SER A 203 8.69 24.92 10.00
CA SER A 203 8.04 25.83 10.94
C SER A 203 7.57 27.10 10.24
N TYR A 204 6.44 27.63 10.68
CA TYR A 204 6.03 29.00 10.40
C TYR A 204 7.09 30.00 10.86
N LEU A 205 7.21 31.08 10.10
CA LEU A 205 8.21 32.12 10.29
C LEU A 205 7.83 33.08 11.42
N SER A 206 6.53 33.35 11.58
CA SER A 206 5.96 34.02 12.75
C SER A 206 4.43 33.87 12.75
N ASP A 207 3.81 34.00 13.93
CA ASP A 207 2.34 34.06 14.08
C ASP A 207 1.71 35.27 13.35
N ASP A 208 2.53 36.20 12.84
CA ASP A 208 2.11 37.46 12.23
C ASP A 208 2.25 37.47 10.69
N GLU A 209 2.91 36.46 10.09
CA GLU A 209 3.12 36.33 8.63
C GLU A 209 2.97 34.87 8.17
N PRO A 210 1.74 34.39 7.91
CA PRO A 210 1.47 33.00 7.56
C PRO A 210 1.98 32.56 6.17
N LEU A 211 2.49 33.49 5.35
CA LEU A 211 2.77 33.26 3.92
C LEU A 211 4.25 33.05 3.59
N SER A 212 5.16 33.12 4.56
CA SER A 212 6.60 33.02 4.31
C SER A 212 7.14 31.67 4.83
N TRP A 213 7.55 30.80 3.89
CA TRP A 213 8.05 29.44 4.16
C TRP A 213 9.56 29.37 3.98
N TYR A 214 10.26 28.53 4.75
CA TYR A 214 11.70 28.32 4.57
C TYR A 214 12.02 26.86 4.28
N LEU A 215 12.81 26.63 3.22
CA LEU A 215 13.50 25.36 2.98
C LEU A 215 14.91 25.44 3.58
N TYR A 216 15.35 24.38 4.26
CA TYR A 216 16.64 24.31 4.96
C TYR A 216 17.82 24.87 4.12
N GLN A 217 18.70 25.64 4.78
CA GLN A 217 19.98 26.16 4.25
C GLN A 217 19.94 27.13 3.03
N GLN A 218 18.78 27.54 2.51
CA GLN A 218 18.75 28.53 1.42
C GLN A 218 18.73 30.00 1.87
N GLY A 219 18.71 30.26 3.18
CA GLY A 219 18.47 31.62 3.68
C GLY A 219 17.03 32.03 3.45
N SER A 220 16.69 33.26 3.84
CA SER A 220 15.32 33.77 3.78
C SER A 220 14.88 33.97 2.32
N GLN A 221 14.30 32.94 1.72
CA GLN A 221 13.60 33.08 0.45
C GLN A 221 12.10 33.20 0.75
N GLU A 222 11.56 34.39 0.49
CA GLU A 222 10.12 34.63 0.47
C GLU A 222 9.56 33.96 -0.79
N PHE A 223 8.48 33.17 -0.64
CA PHE A 223 7.74 32.61 -1.78
C PHE A 223 6.55 33.51 -2.07
N ASP A 224 6.32 33.82 -3.35
CA ASP A 224 5.34 34.83 -3.77
C ASP A 224 3.91 34.25 -3.90
N SER A 225 3.76 32.92 -3.86
CA SER A 225 2.45 32.27 -3.92
C SER A 225 2.41 30.85 -3.34
N LEU A 226 1.21 30.37 -3.05
CA LEU A 226 0.96 29.01 -2.56
C LEU A 226 1.28 27.92 -3.59
N ASP A 227 1.13 28.22 -4.88
CA ASP A 227 1.62 27.38 -5.97
C ASP A 227 3.13 27.15 -5.88
N GLU A 228 3.89 28.22 -5.62
CA GLU A 228 5.34 28.16 -5.50
C GLU A 228 5.78 27.31 -4.29
N ILE A 229 5.05 27.41 -3.18
CA ILE A 229 5.29 26.60 -1.97
C ILE A 229 5.05 25.11 -2.26
N ILE A 230 3.93 24.76 -2.89
CA ILE A 230 3.61 23.36 -3.22
C ILE A 230 4.63 22.78 -4.20
N LEU A 231 5.05 23.54 -5.21
CA LEU A 231 6.11 23.13 -6.14
C LEU A 231 7.44 22.87 -5.44
N MET A 232 7.80 23.69 -4.46
CA MET A 232 9.02 23.49 -3.67
C MET A 232 8.95 22.26 -2.77
N ILE A 233 7.79 22.00 -2.15
CA ILE A 233 7.57 20.78 -1.37
C ILE A 233 7.67 19.55 -2.26
N ILE A 234 7.02 19.56 -3.44
CA ILE A 234 7.12 18.47 -4.42
C ILE A 234 8.60 18.22 -4.76
N ARG A 235 9.36 19.26 -5.08
CA ARG A 235 10.78 19.14 -5.44
C ARG A 235 11.63 18.54 -4.31
N GLU A 236 11.38 18.93 -3.07
CA GLU A 236 12.10 18.41 -1.92
C GLU A 236 11.75 16.95 -1.63
N LEU A 237 10.46 16.59 -1.71
CA LEU A 237 10.00 15.21 -1.60
C LEU A 237 10.57 14.34 -2.73
N GLU A 238 10.62 14.84 -3.96
CA GLU A 238 11.26 14.15 -5.09
C GLU A 238 12.75 13.89 -4.82
N ARG A 239 13.47 14.80 -4.19
CA ARG A 239 14.89 14.59 -3.80
C ARG A 239 15.04 13.47 -2.77
N GLN A 240 14.08 13.32 -1.87
CA GLN A 240 14.10 12.28 -0.84
C GLN A 240 13.70 10.91 -1.40
N VAL A 241 12.72 10.87 -2.29
CA VAL A 241 12.24 9.64 -2.96
C VAL A 241 13.21 9.16 -4.05
N PHE A 242 13.81 10.09 -4.79
CA PHE A 242 14.76 9.81 -5.88
C PHE A 242 16.12 10.46 -5.59
N PRO A 243 16.92 9.91 -4.64
CA PRO A 243 18.25 10.43 -4.35
C PRO A 243 19.17 10.23 -5.56
N ALA A 244 19.87 11.30 -5.96
CA ALA A 244 20.80 11.35 -7.08
C ALA A 244 22.09 10.55 -6.86
#